data_AF-A0A943QXI8-F1
#
_entry.id   AF-A0A943QXI8-F1
#
_cell.length_a   1.000
_cell.length_b   1.000
_cell.length_c   1.000
_cell.angle_alpha   90.00
_cell.angle_beta   90.00
_cell.angle_gamma   90.00
#
_symmetry.space_group_name_H-M   'P 1'
#
loop_
_entity.id
_entity.type
_entity.pdbx_description
1 polymer ?
#
loop_
_entity_poly.entity_id
_entity_poly.type
_entity_poly.pdbx_seq_one_letter_code
_entity_poly.pdbx_strand_id
1 'polypeptide(L)'
;MDAIANIEYFCARGHVTRVSFSATALFDVPNSYPCQTCHEAAYRNRPRVEASAASQRQESSLTTRHFAEVEARRSSAERDAILEDALRRLREGER
;
A
#
# COMPACT_ATOMS: atom_id res chain seq x y z
N MET A 1 4.05 -26.81 -32.40
CA MET A 1 4.29 -25.57 -31.64
C MET A 1 3.05 -25.33 -30.81
N ASP A 2 3.15 -25.44 -29.49
CA ASP A 2 2.07 -25.05 -28.60
C ASP A 2 1.80 -23.55 -28.77
N ALA A 3 0.52 -23.19 -28.92
CA ALA A 3 0.12 -21.80 -28.99
C ALA A 3 0.38 -21.13 -27.62
N ILE A 4 0.84 -19.88 -27.62
CA ILE A 4 1.11 -19.11 -26.41
C ILE A 4 0.05 -18.01 -26.30
N ALA A 5 -0.58 -17.91 -25.13
CA ALA A 5 -1.52 -16.84 -24.80
C ALA A 5 -0.83 -15.81 -23.90
N ASN A 6 -0.86 -14.54 -24.29
CA ASN A 6 -0.33 -13.44 -23.48
C ASN A 6 -1.49 -12.77 -22.75
N ILE A 7 -1.41 -12.73 -21.41
CA ILE A 7 -2.47 -12.21 -20.56
C ILE A 7 -1.92 -11.06 -19.75
N GLU A 8 -2.65 -9.95 -19.76
CA GLU A 8 -2.32 -8.74 -19.01
C GLU A 8 -3.12 -8.69 -17.71
N TYR A 9 -2.45 -8.39 -16.61
CA TYR A 9 -3.03 -8.16 -15.29
C TYR A 9 -2.76 -6.73 -14.84
N PHE A 10 -3.75 -6.10 -14.23
CA PHE A 10 -3.72 -4.72 -13.76
C PHE A 10 -3.86 -4.69 -12.24
N CYS A 11 -2.94 -4.04 -11.53
CA CYS A 11 -3.05 -3.85 -10.08
C CYS A 11 -3.76 -2.53 -9.74
N ALA A 12 -4.21 -2.39 -8.49
CA ALA A 12 -4.90 -1.20 -8.00
C ALA A 12 -4.07 0.09 -8.08
N ARG A 13 -2.73 -0.03 -8.14
CA ARG A 13 -1.78 1.08 -8.28
C ARG A 13 -1.51 1.48 -9.74
N GLY A 14 -2.12 0.81 -10.71
CA GLY A 14 -1.97 1.12 -12.14
C GLY A 14 -0.81 0.44 -12.86
N HIS A 15 -0.06 -0.46 -12.22
CA HIS A 15 0.96 -1.26 -12.90
C HIS A 15 0.33 -2.38 -13.75
N VAL A 16 0.99 -2.71 -14.86
CA VAL A 16 0.60 -3.79 -15.79
C VAL A 16 1.62 -4.93 -15.71
N THR A 17 1.13 -6.15 -15.50
CA THR A 17 1.95 -7.37 -15.50
C THR A 17 1.52 -8.25 -16.67
N ARG A 18 2.46 -8.64 -17.52
CA ARG A 18 2.21 -9.48 -18.71
C ARG A 18 2.76 -10.88 -18.45
N VAL A 19 1.91 -11.89 -18.54
CA VAL A 19 2.29 -13.29 -18.30
C VAL A 19 1.89 -14.12 -19.50
N SER A 20 2.81 -14.95 -19.99
CA SER A 20 2.58 -15.88 -21.08
C SER A 20 2.18 -17.24 -20.52
N PHE A 21 1.04 -17.77 -20.98
CA PHE A 21 0.53 -19.10 -20.63
C PHE A 21 0.56 -20.01 -21.86
N SER A 22 0.75 -21.31 -21.64
CA SER A 22 0.57 -22.32 -22.69
C SER A 22 -0.92 -22.44 -23.05
N ALA A 23 -1.24 -22.64 -24.33
CA ALA A 23 -2.62 -22.82 -24.79
C ALA A 23 -3.30 -24.05 -24.17
N THR A 24 -2.55 -25.10 -23.84
CA THR A 24 -3.06 -26.27 -23.10
C THR A 24 -3.42 -25.96 -21.64
N ALA A 25 -2.89 -24.85 -21.09
CA ALA A 25 -3.14 -24.41 -19.72
C ALA A 25 -4.12 -23.23 -19.64
N LEU A 26 -4.82 -22.90 -20.73
CA LEU A 26 -5.80 -21.80 -20.75
C LEU A 26 -6.95 -21.99 -19.74
N PHE A 27 -7.29 -23.24 -19.42
CA PHE A 27 -8.31 -23.58 -18.43
C PHE A 27 -7.86 -23.26 -16.99
N ASP A 28 -6.57 -23.35 -16.71
CA ASP A 28 -5.98 -23.18 -15.37
C ASP A 28 -5.42 -21.77 -15.14
N VAL A 29 -5.70 -20.81 -16.03
CA VAL A 29 -5.19 -19.44 -15.87
C VAL A 29 -5.88 -18.77 -14.69
N PRO A 30 -5.12 -18.36 -13.65
CA PRO A 30 -5.68 -17.75 -12.46
C PRO A 30 -6.27 -16.37 -12.76
N ASN A 31 -7.29 -15.99 -11.97
CA ASN A 31 -7.93 -14.69 -12.13
C ASN A 31 -7.09 -13.53 -11.58
N SER A 32 -6.23 -13.82 -10.61
CA SER A 32 -5.27 -12.89 -10.04
C SER A 32 -3.84 -13.38 -10.26
N TYR A 33 -2.92 -12.43 -10.38
CA TYR A 33 -1.48 -12.69 -10.47
C TYR A 33 -0.73 -11.66 -9.62
N PRO A 34 0.37 -12.02 -8.93
CA PRO A 34 1.16 -11.06 -8.18
C PRO A 34 1.81 -10.02 -9.11
N CYS A 35 1.59 -8.74 -8.81
CA CYS A 35 2.23 -7.65 -9.52
C CYS A 35 3.76 -7.72 -9.35
N GLN A 36 4.51 -7.72 -10.44
CA GLN A 36 5.98 -7.79 -10.40
C GLN A 36 6.65 -6.52 -9.84
N THR A 37 5.89 -5.44 -9.62
CA THR A 37 6.41 -4.16 -9.11
C THR A 37 6.07 -3.93 -7.64
N CYS A 38 4.81 -4.12 -7.23
CA CYS A 38 4.36 -3.87 -5.86
C CYS A 38 3.99 -5.13 -5.08
N HIS A 39 4.04 -6.31 -5.71
CA HIS A 39 3.67 -7.61 -5.13
C HIS A 39 2.21 -7.72 -4.63
N GLU A 40 1.37 -6.73 -4.90
CA GLU A 40 -0.07 -6.81 -4.65
C GLU A 40 -0.79 -7.63 -5.73
N ALA A 41 -2.02 -8.04 -5.43
CA ALA A 41 -2.86 -8.76 -6.38
C ALA A 41 -3.20 -7.87 -7.60
N ALA A 42 -2.88 -8.36 -8.80
CA ALA A 42 -3.30 -7.80 -10.07
C ALA A 42 -4.37 -8.69 -10.70
N TYR A 43 -5.32 -8.10 -11.42
CA TYR A 43 -6.47 -8.81 -11.99
C TYR A 43 -6.58 -8.60 -13.49
N ARG A 44 -7.17 -9.56 -14.21
CA ARG A 44 -7.33 -9.50 -15.68
C ARG A 44 -8.24 -8.37 -16.15
N ASN A 45 -9.26 -8.03 -15.36
CA ASN A 45 -10.10 -6.89 -15.65
C ASN A 45 -9.33 -5.62 -15.27
N ARG A 46 -9.17 -4.70 -16.21
CA ARG A 46 -8.67 -3.36 -15.91
C ARG A 46 -9.65 -2.80 -14.88
N PRO A 47 -9.21 -2.44 -13.66
CA PRO A 47 -10.12 -1.84 -12.71
C PRO A 47 -10.74 -0.65 -13.46
N ARG A 48 -12.06 -0.67 -13.59
CA ARG A 48 -12.79 0.50 -14.07
C ARG A 48 -12.35 1.58 -13.08
N VAL A 49 -11.55 2.52 -13.55
CA VAL A 49 -11.24 3.74 -12.79
C VAL A 49 -12.51 4.58 -12.89
N GLU A 50 -13.62 4.06 -12.35
CA GLU A 50 -14.62 4.94 -11.80
C GLU A 50 -13.90 5.63 -10.65
N ALA A 51 -13.75 6.94 -10.79
CA ALA A 51 -13.16 7.86 -9.83
C ALA A 51 -13.99 7.93 -8.53
N SER A 52 -14.39 6.77 -8.02
CA SER A 52 -15.45 6.56 -7.05
C SER A 52 -14.97 5.58 -6.00
N ALA A 53 -13.83 5.90 -5.44
CA ALA A 53 -13.62 5.92 -4.02
C ALA A 53 -12.21 6.46 -3.91
N ALA A 54 -12.07 7.69 -3.42
CA ALA A 54 -10.91 8.03 -2.62
C ALA A 54 -10.55 6.77 -1.86
N SER A 55 -9.39 6.18 -2.13
CA SER A 55 -8.90 5.06 -1.33
C SER A 55 -9.18 5.50 0.09
N GLN A 56 -10.16 4.87 0.73
CA GLN A 56 -10.35 5.05 2.15
C GLN A 56 -9.01 4.56 2.63
N ARG A 57 -8.12 5.51 2.93
CA ARG A 57 -6.85 5.24 3.56
C ARG A 57 -7.30 4.39 4.72
N GLN A 58 -7.08 3.08 4.63
CA GLN A 58 -7.25 2.22 5.77
C GLN A 58 -6.31 2.89 6.76
N GLU A 59 -6.89 3.64 7.70
CA GLU A 59 -6.15 4.14 8.83
C GLU A 59 -5.67 2.86 9.47
N SER A 60 -4.42 2.52 9.18
CA SER A 60 -3.86 1.28 9.65
C SER A 60 -4.01 1.34 11.16
N SER A 61 -4.68 0.36 11.75
CA SER A 61 -4.85 0.27 13.20
C SER A 61 -3.50 0.34 13.94
N LEU A 62 -2.40 0.04 13.21
CA LEU A 62 -1.02 0.21 13.62
C LEU A 62 -0.60 1.67 13.86
N THR A 63 -0.97 2.62 12.99
CA THR A 63 -0.68 4.05 13.18
C THR A 63 -1.58 4.67 14.25
N THR A 64 -2.81 4.18 14.40
CA THR A 64 -3.74 4.63 15.44
C THR A 64 -3.33 4.19 16.85
N ARG A 65 -2.75 2.98 16.99
CA ARG A 65 -2.47 2.39 18.31
C ARG A 65 -1.41 3.16 19.11
N HIS A 66 -0.33 3.60 18.48
CA HIS A 66 0.74 4.27 19.23
C HIS A 66 0.35 5.70 19.65
N PHE A 67 -0.27 6.45 18.73
CA PHE A 67 -0.75 7.80 19.04
C PHE A 67 -1.78 7.79 20.17
N ALA A 68 -2.76 6.88 20.10
CA ALA A 68 -3.78 6.72 21.14
C ALA A 68 -3.17 6.34 22.51
N GLU A 69 -2.14 5.47 22.55
CA GLU A 69 -1.46 5.11 23.80
C GLU A 69 -0.73 6.30 24.43
N VAL A 70 -0.09 7.14 23.61
CA VAL A 70 0.63 8.33 24.07
C VAL A 70 -0.33 9.41 24.59
N GLU A 71 -1.44 9.64 23.90
CA GLU A 71 -2.47 10.59 24.32
C GLU A 71 -3.14 10.19 25.63
N ALA A 72 -3.35 8.89 25.87
CA ALA A 72 -3.94 8.41 27.13
C ALA A 72 -3.09 8.69 28.37
N ARG A 73 -1.79 9.01 28.21
CA ARG A 73 -0.84 9.21 29.33
C ARG A 73 -0.30 10.63 29.44
N ARG A 74 -0.42 11.45 28.39
CA ARG A 74 0.16 12.80 28.37
C ARG A 74 -0.90 13.85 28.09
N SER A 75 -0.99 14.81 28.98
CA SER A 75 -1.76 16.03 28.75
C SER A 75 -1.14 16.86 27.61
N SER A 76 -1.92 17.79 27.05
CA SER A 76 -1.39 18.73 26.04
C SER A 76 -0.16 19.48 26.55
N ALA A 77 -0.21 19.98 27.79
CA ALA A 77 0.88 20.74 28.40
C ALA A 77 2.19 19.93 28.51
N GLU A 78 2.11 18.65 28.84
CA GLU A 78 3.28 17.77 28.87
C GLU A 78 3.85 17.50 27.47
N ARG A 79 2.99 17.40 26.46
CA ARG A 79 3.42 17.24 25.06
C ARG A 79 4.15 18.49 24.56
N ASP A 80 3.63 19.67 24.88
CA ASP A 80 4.24 20.95 24.53
C ASP A 80 5.61 21.12 25.22
N ALA A 81 5.74 20.73 26.49
CA ALA A 81 7.01 20.77 27.21
C ALA A 81 8.08 19.84 26.58
N ILE A 82 7.69 18.64 26.15
CA ILE A 82 8.58 17.69 25.46
C ILE A 82 9.02 18.25 24.10
N LEU A 83 8.10 18.88 23.36
CA LEU A 83 8.40 19.49 22.07
C LEU A 83 9.40 20.64 22.23
N GLU A 84 9.19 21.53 23.20
CA GLU A 84 10.09 22.66 23.47
C GLU A 84 11.49 22.20 23.88
N ASP A 85 11.61 21.18 24.73
CA ASP A 85 12.91 20.61 25.11
C ASP A 85 13.64 20.01 23.89
N ALA A 86 12.93 19.24 23.06
CA ALA A 86 13.51 18.66 21.85
C ALA A 86 13.97 19.74 20.86
N LEU A 87 13.16 20.79 20.67
CA LEU A 87 13.50 21.92 19.80
C LEU A 87 14.67 22.74 20.35
N ARG A 88 14.81 22.87 21.66
CA ARG A 88 15.95 23.51 22.30
C ARG A 88 17.24 22.75 22.00
N ARG A 89 17.26 21.44 22.25
CA ARG A 89 18.43 20.56 22.00
C ARG A 89 18.86 20.55 20.54
N LEU A 90 17.89 20.50 19.62
CA LEU A 90 18.16 20.60 18.17
C LEU A 90 18.80 21.94 17.78
N ARG A 91 18.36 23.04 18.38
CA ARG A 91 18.94 24.38 18.15
C ARG A 91 20.34 24.52 18.74
N GLU A 92 20.58 23.89 19.88
CA GLU A 92 21.89 23.84 20.54
C GLU A 92 22.88 22.89 19.84
N GLY A 93 22.41 22.12 18.86
CA GLY A 93 23.24 21.22 18.06
C GLY A 93 23.62 19.93 18.78
N GLU A 94 22.99 19.61 19.91
CA GLU A 94 23.08 18.29 20.53
C GLU A 94 22.36 17.27 19.63
N ARG A 95 23.13 16.47 18.92
CA ARG A 95 22.64 15.42 18.01
C ARG A 95 22.87 14.05 18.61
#